data_AF-A0A6G3XW29-F1
#
_entry.id   AF-A0A6G3XW29-F1
#
_cell.length_a   1.000
_cell.length_b   1.000
_cell.length_c   1.000
_cell.angle_alpha   90.00
_cell.angle_beta   90.00
_cell.angle_gamma   90.00
#
_symmetry.space_group_name_H-M   'P 1'
#
loop_
_entity.id
_entity.type
_entity.pdbx_description
1 polymer ?
#
loop_
_entity_poly.entity_id
_entity_poly.type
_entity_poly.pdbx_seq_one_letter_code
_entity_poly.pdbx_strand_id
1 'polypeptide(L)'
;DDRVPRAREMVRKLRALDVPVTWEQVARIAGDGSVGRPHVAAALVELGVVPTVSDAFTPDWLGNGGRAYAEKHEFDPFEAVRLVKAAGGVTVFAHPAA
;
A
#
# COMPACT_ATOMS: atom_id res chain seq x y z
N ASP A 1 -8.46 -10.85 2.65
CA ASP A 1 -8.30 -9.47 2.15
C ASP A 1 -7.31 -8.76 3.07
N ASP A 2 -6.04 -8.71 2.67
CA ASP A 2 -4.95 -8.24 3.52
C ASP A 2 -4.73 -6.73 3.44
N ARG A 3 -5.52 -6.03 2.63
CA ARG A 3 -5.29 -4.61 2.31
C ARG A 3 -5.56 -3.70 3.49
N VAL A 4 -6.71 -3.88 4.15
CA VAL A 4 -7.11 -3.10 5.33
C VAL A 4 -6.16 -3.34 6.52
N PRO A 5 -5.87 -4.59 6.93
CA PRO A 5 -4.89 -4.85 7.98
C PRO A 5 -3.52 -4.22 7.69
N ARG A 6 -3.05 -4.34 6.45
CA ARG A 6 -1.77 -3.77 6.03
C ARG A 6 -1.76 -2.24 6.07
N ALA A 7 -2.83 -1.59 5.62
CA ALA A 7 -2.94 -0.13 5.71
C ALA A 7 -3.02 0.36 7.16
N ARG A 8 -3.75 -0.36 8.04
CA ARG A 8 -3.78 -0.07 9.49
C ARG A 8 -2.40 -0.20 10.12
N GLU A 9 -1.61 -1.18 9.71
CA GLU A 9 -0.24 -1.33 10.19
C GLU A 9 0.65 -0.14 9.77
N MET A 10 0.52 0.36 8.53
CA MET A 10 1.21 1.57 8.11
C MET A 10 0.82 2.78 8.97
N VAL A 11 -0.48 2.95 9.26
CA VAL A 11 -0.96 4.02 10.16
C VAL A 11 -0.37 3.88 11.56
N ARG A 12 -0.32 2.65 12.11
CA ARG A 12 0.29 2.38 13.41
C ARG A 12 1.78 2.77 13.42
N LYS A 13 2.53 2.38 12.39
CA LYS A 13 3.95 2.74 12.25
C LYS A 13 4.14 4.25 12.16
N LEU A 14 3.33 4.95 11.35
CA LEU A 14 3.40 6.41 11.23
C LEU A 14 3.13 7.13 12.57
N ARG A 15 2.14 6.66 13.34
CA ARG A 15 1.88 7.20 14.69
C ARG A 15 3.04 6.99 15.65
N ALA A 16 3.75 5.86 15.55
CA ALA A 16 4.96 5.62 16.34
C ALA A 16 6.16 6.49 15.90
N LEU A 17 6.05 7.20 14.76
CA LEU A 17 7.00 8.20 14.29
C LEU A 17 6.49 9.63 14.53
N ASP A 18 5.55 9.80 15.46
CA ASP A 18 4.92 11.07 15.81
C ASP A 18 4.16 11.75 14.65
N VAL A 19 3.76 10.98 13.64
CA VAL A 19 2.89 11.47 12.56
C VAL A 19 1.43 11.16 12.89
N PRO A 20 0.56 12.18 13.08
CA PRO A 20 -0.80 12.00 13.59
C PRO A 20 -1.81 11.53 12.52
N VAL A 21 -1.43 10.60 11.63
CA VAL A 21 -2.36 9.99 10.67
C VAL A 21 -3.42 9.18 11.42
N THR A 22 -4.68 9.30 10.99
CA THR A 22 -5.78 8.50 11.53
C THR A 22 -6.31 7.48 10.54
N TRP A 23 -6.91 6.41 11.05
CA TRP A 23 -7.55 5.42 10.20
C TRP A 23 -8.75 6.03 9.47
N GLU A 24 -9.49 6.89 10.15
CA GLU A 24 -10.66 7.60 9.64
C GLU A 24 -10.29 8.50 8.46
N GLN A 25 -9.14 9.19 8.54
CA GLN A 25 -8.62 9.99 7.44
C GLN A 25 -8.29 9.12 6.22
N VAL A 26 -7.56 8.01 6.42
CA VAL A 26 -7.20 7.09 5.33
C VAL A 26 -8.44 6.45 4.69
N ALA A 27 -9.41 6.04 5.51
CA ALA A 27 -10.66 5.46 5.04
C ALA A 27 -11.50 6.48 4.26
N ARG A 28 -11.58 7.72 4.73
CA ARG A 28 -12.25 8.82 4.02
C ARG A 28 -11.63 9.06 2.64
N ILE A 29 -10.30 9.07 2.55
CA ILE A 29 -9.59 9.27 1.29
C ILE A 29 -9.84 8.12 0.31
N ALA A 30 -9.93 6.87 0.81
CA ALA A 30 -10.22 5.71 -0.03
C ALA A 30 -11.68 5.68 -0.55
N GLY A 31 -12.62 6.30 0.17
CA GLY A 31 -14.04 6.29 -0.16
C GLY A 31 -14.60 4.86 -0.22
N ASP A 32 -15.39 4.57 -1.26
CA ASP A 32 -15.93 3.22 -1.54
C ASP A 32 -14.88 2.30 -2.20
N GLY A 33 -13.68 2.80 -2.44
CA GLY A 33 -12.58 2.07 -3.05
C GLY A 33 -11.82 1.16 -2.08
N SER A 34 -10.95 0.32 -2.63
CA SER A 34 -10.10 -0.55 -1.84
C SER A 34 -8.94 0.23 -1.20
N VAL A 35 -8.90 0.26 0.14
CA VAL A 35 -7.84 0.94 0.90
C VAL A 35 -6.47 0.36 0.55
N GLY A 36 -5.45 1.22 0.53
CA GLY A 36 -4.10 0.84 0.12
C GLY A 36 -3.08 1.93 0.41
N ARG A 37 -1.81 1.61 0.16
CA ARG A 37 -0.67 2.48 0.41
C ARG A 37 -0.79 3.89 -0.21
N PRO A 38 -1.34 4.07 -1.43
CA PRO A 38 -1.56 5.43 -1.98
C PRO A 38 -2.48 6.31 -1.14
N HIS A 39 -3.47 5.75 -0.46
CA HIS A 39 -4.38 6.51 0.42
C HIS A 39 -3.68 6.95 1.72
N VAL A 40 -2.76 6.11 2.24
CA VAL A 40 -1.88 6.49 3.36
C VAL A 40 -0.92 7.60 2.95
N ALA A 41 -0.34 7.53 1.75
CA ALA A 41 0.50 8.59 1.20
C ALA A 41 -0.26 9.92 1.05
N ALA A 42 -1.50 9.88 0.55
CA ALA A 42 -2.35 11.05 0.47
C ALA A 42 -2.66 11.67 1.85
N ALA A 43 -2.85 10.85 2.89
CA ALA A 43 -3.01 11.35 4.25
C ALA A 43 -1.76 12.09 4.77
N LEU A 44 -0.55 11.66 4.38
CA LEU A 44 0.70 12.37 4.69
C LEU A 44 0.78 13.72 3.99
N VAL A 45 0.29 13.82 2.76
CA VAL A 45 0.18 15.09 2.02
C VAL A 45 -0.81 16.04 2.70
N GLU A 46 -2.00 15.55 3.05
CA GLU A 46 -3.01 16.36 3.76
C GLU A 46 -2.51 16.89 5.12
N LEU A 47 -1.63 16.14 5.80
CA LEU A 47 -0.98 16.56 7.04
C LEU A 47 0.25 17.47 6.82
N GLY A 48 0.66 17.71 5.58
CA GLY A 48 1.84 18.52 5.25
C GLY A 48 3.18 17.85 5.57
N VAL A 49 3.19 16.52 5.78
CA VAL A 49 4.41 15.75 6.08
C VAL A 49 5.30 15.61 4.85
N VAL A 50 4.67 15.49 3.68
CA VAL A 50 5.34 15.43 2.37
C VAL A 50 4.58 16.30 1.36
N PRO A 51 5.27 16.89 0.36
CA PRO A 51 4.63 17.81 -0.58
C PRO A 51 3.76 17.11 -1.62
N THR A 52 4.11 15.89 -2.04
CA THR A 52 3.32 15.10 -3.00
C THR A 52 3.18 13.64 -2.58
N VAL A 53 2.24 12.94 -3.20
CA VAL A 53 2.05 11.49 -3.00
C VAL A 53 3.31 10.71 -3.37
N SER A 54 4.01 11.10 -4.43
CA SER A 54 5.25 10.45 -4.87
C SER A 54 6.36 10.57 -3.82
N ASP A 55 6.45 11.71 -3.13
CA ASP A 55 7.44 11.96 -2.08
C ASP A 55 7.21 11.09 -0.83
N ALA A 56 6.03 10.48 -0.68
CA ALA A 56 5.77 9.50 0.36
C ALA A 56 6.41 8.13 0.07
N PHE A 57 6.82 7.84 -1.17
CA PHE A 57 7.36 6.54 -1.58
C PHE A 57 8.89 6.47 -1.48
N THR A 58 9.45 7.07 -0.46
CA THR A 58 10.88 7.02 -0.13
C THR A 58 11.16 6.04 1.01
N PRO A 59 12.44 5.64 1.22
CA PRO A 59 12.85 4.86 2.39
C PRO A 59 12.51 5.53 3.73
N ASP A 60 12.37 6.86 3.76
CA ASP A 60 11.99 7.59 4.98
C ASP A 60 10.54 7.35 5.39
N TRP A 61 9.69 6.86 4.48
CA TRP A 61 8.26 6.73 4.67
C TRP A 61 7.71 5.38 4.19
N LEU A 62 6.97 5.37 3.08
CA LEU A 62 6.16 4.24 2.60
C LEU A 62 6.82 3.47 1.45
N GLY A 63 8.02 3.87 1.03
CA GLY A 63 8.84 3.15 0.06
C GLY A 63 9.10 1.71 0.49
N ASN A 64 9.50 0.84 -0.44
CA ASN A 64 9.81 -0.54 -0.08
C ASN A 64 10.98 -0.56 0.92
N GLY A 65 10.79 -1.26 2.06
CA GLY A 65 11.74 -1.23 3.17
C GLY A 65 11.73 0.06 4.01
N GLY A 66 10.83 1.01 3.71
CA GLY A 66 10.76 2.27 4.42
C GLY A 66 10.21 2.16 5.85
N ARG A 67 10.40 3.22 6.65
CA ARG A 67 10.09 3.22 8.09
C ARG A 67 8.64 2.86 8.42
N ALA A 68 7.70 3.27 7.58
CA ALA A 68 6.28 2.97 7.73
C ALA A 68 5.77 1.92 6.73
N TYR A 69 6.67 1.23 6.02
CA TYR A 69 6.31 0.16 5.11
C TYR A 69 5.78 -1.05 5.87
N ALA A 70 4.60 -1.52 5.51
CA ALA A 70 4.11 -2.83 5.90
C ALA A 70 4.31 -3.79 4.72
N GLU A 71 4.99 -4.91 4.95
CA GLU A 71 5.18 -5.93 3.91
C GLU A 71 3.83 -6.44 3.42
N LYS A 72 3.78 -6.73 2.11
CA LYS A 72 2.62 -7.39 1.52
C LYS A 72 2.89 -8.88 1.59
N HIS A 73 1.89 -9.68 1.97
CA HIS A 73 1.98 -11.11 1.74
C HIS A 73 2.01 -11.34 0.22
N GLU A 74 3.13 -11.85 -0.29
CA GLU A 74 3.28 -12.16 -1.71
C GLU A 74 2.70 -13.54 -1.95
N PHE A 75 1.74 -13.61 -2.88
CA PHE A 75 1.24 -14.89 -3.36
C PHE A 75 2.26 -15.48 -4.33
N ASP A 76 2.52 -16.78 -4.24
CA ASP A 76 3.48 -17.45 -5.12
C ASP A 76 3.08 -17.24 -6.59
N PRO A 77 3.93 -16.60 -7.42
CA PRO A 77 3.63 -16.37 -8.82
C PRO A 77 3.41 -17.68 -9.60
N PHE A 78 4.07 -18.78 -9.23
CA PHE A 78 3.83 -20.06 -9.90
C PHE A 78 2.45 -20.63 -9.60
N GLU A 79 2.00 -20.54 -8.34
CA GLU A 79 0.63 -20.91 -7.99
C GLU A 79 -0.41 -20.02 -8.69
N ALA A 80 -0.13 -18.71 -8.83
CA ALA A 80 -1.02 -17.82 -9.58
C ALA A 80 -1.17 -18.25 -11.05
N VAL A 81 -0.05 -18.57 -11.72
CA VAL A 81 -0.05 -19.10 -13.10
C VAL A 81 -0.85 -20.40 -13.19
N ARG A 82 -0.63 -21.33 -12.25
CA ARG A 82 -1.36 -22.60 -12.18
C ARG A 82 -2.87 -22.40 -12.07
N LEU A 83 -3.32 -21.53 -11.17
CA LEU A 83 -4.74 -21.22 -10.96
C LEU A 83 -5.38 -20.59 -12.22
N VAL A 84 -4.71 -19.62 -12.84
CA VAL A 84 -5.22 -18.97 -14.07
C VAL A 84 -5.34 -20.00 -15.20
N LYS A 85 -4.34 -20.87 -15.39
CA LYS A 85 -4.38 -21.94 -16.40
C LYS A 85 -5.48 -22.96 -16.11
N ALA A 86 -5.64 -23.38 -14.85
CA ALA A 86 -6.70 -24.31 -14.46
C ALA A 86 -8.11 -23.75 -14.72
N ALA A 87 -8.27 -22.43 -14.68
CA ALA A 87 -9.50 -21.72 -15.05
C ALA A 87 -9.66 -21.49 -16.57
N GLY A 88 -8.73 -21.98 -17.41
CA GLY A 88 -8.74 -21.78 -18.86
C GLY A 88 -8.25 -20.41 -19.34
N GLY A 89 -7.67 -19.60 -18.44
CA GLY A 89 -7.16 -18.26 -18.75
C GLY A 89 -5.71 -18.26 -19.28
N VAL A 90 -5.28 -17.09 -19.75
CA VAL A 90 -3.91 -16.82 -20.19
C VAL A 90 -3.24 -15.86 -19.22
N THR A 91 -2.04 -16.20 -18.75
CA THR A 91 -1.25 -15.35 -17.85
C THR A 91 -0.34 -14.41 -18.64
N VAL A 92 -0.32 -13.13 -18.29
CA VAL A 92 0.56 -12.10 -18.87
C VAL A 92 1.37 -11.46 -17.75
N PHE A 93 2.68 -11.29 -17.95
CA PHE A 93 3.53 -10.58 -17.00
C PHE A 93 3.41 -9.07 -17.24
N ALA A 94 2.66 -8.40 -16.36
CA ALA A 94 2.45 -6.97 -16.47
C ALA A 94 3.75 -6.20 -16.16
N HIS A 95 4.00 -5.14 -16.93
CA HIS A 95 5.06 -4.13 -16.71
C HIS A 95 6.43 -4.74 -16.29
N PRO A 96 7.06 -5.60 -17.12
CA PRO A 96 8.26 -6.33 -16.75
C PRO A 96 9.52 -5.47 -16.54
N ALA A 97 9.44 -4.16 -16.83
CA ALA A 97 10.56 -3.21 -16.77
C ALA A 97 10.23 -1.91 -16.01
N ALA A 98 9.15 -1.89 -15.23
CA ALA A 98 8.73 -0.72 -14.46
C ALA A 98 9.46 -0.58 -13.13
#